data_AF-A0A172TRQ1-F1
#
_entry.id   AF-A0A172TRQ1-F1
#
_cell.length_a   1.000
_cell.length_b   1.000
_cell.length_c   1.000
_cell.angle_alpha   90.00
_cell.angle_beta   90.00
_cell.angle_gamma   90.00
#
_symmetry.space_group_name_H-M   'P 1'
#
loop_
_entity.id
_entity.type
_entity.pdbx_description
1 polymer ?
#
loop_
_entity_poly.entity_id
_entity_poly.type
_entity_poly.pdbx_seq_one_letter_code
_entity_poly.pdbx_strand_id
1 'polypeptide(L)'
;MVFIEFEKSLKQRAQLLSYQDRISHGISICKRLFPYYKEFVNESSFGNPDVLLDSIRFVETGKQDSDQLHEFLESLEEVCPDTEDYDGGEFALNACGAVNALLLQVAEPNDEEHYIEIAMSYYDTIDAKVHDENEEELSEEEIENHPLLIEARHFLLNF
;
A
#
# COMPACT_ATOMS: atom_id res chain seq x y z
N MET A 1 -19.43 -8.74 1.86
CA MET A 1 -19.36 -7.30 1.51
C MET A 1 -18.72 -7.27 0.16
N VAL A 2 -19.46 -6.85 -0.86
CA VAL A 2 -18.94 -6.79 -2.24
C VAL A 2 -17.97 -5.62 -2.38
N PHE A 3 -17.14 -5.62 -3.43
CA PHE A 3 -16.08 -4.61 -3.59
C PHE A 3 -16.60 -3.16 -3.51
N ILE A 4 -17.70 -2.86 -4.20
CA ILE A 4 -18.31 -1.53 -4.22
C ILE A 4 -18.74 -1.07 -2.80
N GLU A 5 -19.26 -1.98 -1.98
CA GLU A 5 -19.64 -1.68 -0.60
C GLU A 5 -18.41 -1.43 0.27
N PHE A 6 -17.35 -2.19 0.05
CA PHE A 6 -16.06 -2.04 0.72
C PHE A 6 -15.42 -0.68 0.38
N GLU A 7 -15.28 -0.35 -0.90
CA GLU A 7 -14.68 0.90 -1.36
C GLU A 7 -15.42 2.12 -0.77
N LYS A 8 -16.75 2.09 -0.80
CA LYS A 8 -17.59 3.12 -0.17
C LYS A 8 -17.34 3.21 1.34
N SER A 9 -17.24 2.07 2.03
CA SER A 9 -16.99 2.03 3.47
C SER A 9 -15.59 2.55 3.81
N LEU A 10 -14.59 2.24 2.99
CA LEU A 10 -13.22 2.73 3.12
C LEU A 10 -13.16 4.25 2.99
N LYS A 11 -13.80 4.81 1.95
CA LYS A 11 -13.90 6.27 1.74
C LYS A 11 -14.55 6.98 2.92
N GLN A 12 -15.66 6.44 3.43
CA GLN A 12 -16.31 6.98 4.63
C GLN A 12 -15.42 6.88 5.88
N ARG A 13 -14.68 5.78 6.03
CA ARG A 13 -13.75 5.59 7.16
C ARG A 13 -12.60 6.59 7.10
N ALA A 14 -12.01 6.80 5.92
CA ALA A 14 -10.89 7.72 5.69
C ALA A 14 -11.22 9.15 6.15
N GLN A 15 -12.44 9.61 5.86
CA GLN A 15 -12.98 10.90 6.28
C GLN A 15 -13.19 11.03 7.80
N LEU A 16 -13.48 9.91 8.48
CA LEU A 16 -13.73 9.88 9.92
C LEU A 16 -12.46 9.69 10.75
N LEU A 17 -11.38 9.16 10.15
CA LEU A 17 -10.10 9.00 10.82
C LEU A 17 -9.45 10.35 11.10
N SER A 18 -8.76 10.47 12.23
CA SER A 18 -7.85 11.58 12.43
C SER A 18 -6.62 11.43 11.55
N TYR A 19 -5.89 12.53 11.31
CA TYR A 19 -4.60 12.46 10.63
C TYR A 19 -3.64 11.47 11.31
N GLN A 20 -3.59 11.46 12.65
CA GLN A 20 -2.71 10.55 13.40
C GLN A 20 -3.11 9.08 13.19
N ASP A 21 -4.40 8.78 13.10
CA ASP A 21 -4.87 7.42 12.85
C ASP A 21 -4.58 6.99 11.40
N ARG A 22 -4.79 7.89 10.41
CA ARG A 22 -4.42 7.64 9.02
C ARG A 22 -2.94 7.33 8.87
N ILE A 23 -2.07 8.13 9.50
CA ILE A 23 -0.61 7.91 9.49
C ILE A 23 -0.25 6.59 10.18
N SER A 24 -0.77 6.34 11.37
CA SER A 24 -0.46 5.12 12.14
C SER A 24 -0.88 3.85 11.39
N HIS A 25 -2.06 3.88 10.77
CA HIS A 25 -2.53 2.76 9.96
C HIS A 25 -1.77 2.64 8.65
N GLY A 26 -1.50 3.75 7.97
CA GLY A 26 -0.73 3.78 6.73
C GLY A 26 0.68 3.21 6.90
N ILE A 27 1.36 3.53 8.01
CA ILE A 27 2.64 2.91 8.39
C ILE A 27 2.49 1.39 8.54
N SER A 28 1.44 0.93 9.24
CA SER A 28 1.17 -0.50 9.44
C SER A 28 0.96 -1.23 8.12
N ILE A 29 0.22 -0.61 7.19
CA ILE A 29 0.00 -1.11 5.83
C ILE A 29 1.32 -1.19 5.06
N CYS A 30 2.10 -0.10 5.01
CA CYS A 30 3.38 -0.06 4.30
C CYS A 30 4.36 -1.13 4.81
N LYS A 31 4.40 -1.37 6.13
CA LYS A 31 5.21 -2.44 6.73
C LYS A 31 4.76 -3.85 6.33
N ARG A 32 3.46 -4.07 6.10
CA ARG A 32 2.92 -5.34 5.59
C ARG A 32 3.24 -5.55 4.12
N LEU A 33 3.35 -4.48 3.35
CA LEU A 33 3.69 -4.52 1.92
C LEU A 33 5.20 -4.63 1.66
N PHE A 34 6.03 -4.10 2.56
CA PHE A 34 7.48 -4.08 2.41
C PHE A 34 8.13 -5.44 2.06
N PRO A 35 7.71 -6.59 2.63
CA PRO A 35 8.27 -7.89 2.25
C PRO A 35 8.16 -8.20 0.76
N TYR A 36 7.08 -7.79 0.10
CA TYR A 36 6.87 -8.05 -1.34
C TYR A 36 7.86 -7.27 -2.20
N TYR A 37 8.08 -5.99 -1.86
CA TYR A 37 9.11 -5.20 -2.53
C TYR A 37 10.50 -5.83 -2.34
N LYS A 38 10.82 -6.25 -1.12
CA LYS A 38 12.11 -6.87 -0.81
C LYS A 38 12.32 -8.17 -1.58
N GLU A 39 11.29 -9.00 -1.70
CA GLU A 39 11.32 -10.24 -2.47
C GLU A 39 11.61 -9.95 -3.95
N PHE A 40 10.83 -9.05 -4.54
CA PHE A 40 11.03 -8.58 -5.91
C PHE A 40 12.47 -8.09 -6.15
N VAL A 41 13.03 -7.23 -5.30
CA VAL A 41 14.40 -6.72 -5.46
C VAL A 41 15.43 -7.87 -5.49
N ASN A 42 15.23 -8.90 -4.67
CA ASN A 42 16.15 -10.04 -4.64
C ASN A 42 16.08 -10.86 -5.94
N GLU A 43 14.91 -10.93 -6.57
CA GLU A 43 14.67 -11.71 -7.79
C GLU A 43 15.06 -10.96 -9.06
N SER A 44 14.66 -9.69 -9.16
CA SER A 44 14.89 -8.84 -10.32
C SER A 44 16.26 -8.17 -10.33
N SER A 45 16.91 -8.07 -9.16
CA SER A 45 18.11 -7.24 -8.95
C SER A 45 17.89 -5.75 -9.28
N PHE A 46 16.65 -5.27 -9.26
CA PHE A 46 16.27 -3.88 -9.46
C PHE A 46 15.68 -3.28 -8.18
N GLY A 47 15.99 -2.02 -7.90
CA GLY A 47 15.47 -1.27 -6.75
C GLY A 47 16.38 -1.26 -5.51
N ASN A 48 15.90 -0.65 -4.43
CA ASN A 48 16.64 -0.52 -3.17
C ASN A 48 15.68 -0.58 -1.97
N PRO A 49 15.65 -1.68 -1.18
CA PRO A 49 14.74 -1.84 -0.05
C PRO A 49 14.95 -0.80 1.06
N ASP A 50 16.16 -0.25 1.19
CA ASP A 50 16.46 0.73 2.23
C ASP A 50 15.69 2.04 1.99
N VAL A 51 15.41 2.41 0.73
CA VAL A 51 14.63 3.62 0.41
C VAL A 51 13.21 3.52 0.99
N LEU A 52 12.50 2.42 0.75
CA LEU A 52 11.15 2.24 1.31
C LEU A 52 11.17 2.17 2.83
N LEU A 53 12.13 1.45 3.41
CA LEU A 53 12.24 1.28 4.85
C LEU A 53 12.54 2.61 5.56
N ASP A 54 13.44 3.41 5.00
CA ASP A 54 13.82 4.70 5.57
C ASP A 54 12.72 5.75 5.37
N SER A 55 11.98 5.72 4.25
CA SER A 55 10.76 6.53 4.07
C SER A 55 9.70 6.22 5.13
N ILE A 56 9.44 4.92 5.40
CA ILE A 56 8.51 4.52 6.47
C ILE A 56 8.99 5.05 7.82
N ARG A 57 10.27 4.84 8.16
CA ARG A 57 10.86 5.31 9.42
C ARG A 57 10.82 6.82 9.56
N PHE A 58 11.04 7.55 8.48
CA PHE A 58 10.95 9.01 8.44
C PHE A 58 9.56 9.46 8.89
N VAL A 59 8.49 8.85 8.36
CA VAL A 59 7.11 9.13 8.79
C VAL A 59 6.87 8.72 10.25
N GLU A 60 7.43 7.60 10.71
CA GLU A 60 7.33 7.15 12.11
C GLU A 60 7.94 8.12 13.13
N THR A 61 8.94 8.93 12.74
CA THR A 61 9.58 9.87 13.66
C THR A 61 8.66 10.98 14.15
N GLY A 62 7.58 11.28 13.41
CA GLY A 62 6.66 12.39 13.65
C GLY A 62 7.29 13.79 13.53
N LYS A 63 8.48 13.90 12.94
CA LYS A 63 9.25 15.16 12.80
C LYS A 63 9.73 15.34 11.37
N GLN A 64 8.78 15.40 10.44
CA GLN A 64 9.10 15.48 9.03
C GLN A 64 9.49 16.89 8.62
N ASP A 65 10.62 17.00 7.93
CA ASP A 65 11.08 18.21 7.26
C ASP A 65 10.66 18.16 5.78
N SER A 66 10.29 19.31 5.22
CA SER A 66 9.75 19.39 3.86
C SER A 66 10.79 19.04 2.79
N ASP A 67 12.06 19.40 3.00
CA ASP A 67 13.11 19.13 2.02
C ASP A 67 13.39 17.62 2.00
N GLN A 68 13.52 17.02 3.20
CA GLN A 68 13.72 15.58 3.33
C GLN A 68 12.53 14.77 2.79
N LEU A 69 11.30 15.26 2.94
CA LEU A 69 10.11 14.62 2.37
C LEU A 69 10.20 14.56 0.83
N HIS A 70 10.66 15.64 0.19
CA HIS A 70 10.83 15.69 -1.26
C HIS A 70 11.94 14.74 -1.73
N GLU A 71 13.07 14.70 -1.02
CA GLU A 71 14.16 13.75 -1.31
C GLU A 71 13.68 12.29 -1.27
N PHE A 72 12.81 11.93 -0.33
CA PHE A 72 12.23 10.59 -0.28
C PHE A 72 11.26 10.29 -1.42
N LEU A 73 10.46 11.27 -1.85
CA LEU A 73 9.56 11.13 -3.00
C LEU A 73 10.37 10.88 -4.28
N GLU A 74 11.42 11.68 -4.53
CA GLU A 74 12.31 11.50 -5.68
C GLU A 74 13.03 10.14 -5.63
N SER A 75 13.55 9.76 -4.45
CA SER A 75 14.24 8.47 -4.26
C SER A 75 13.30 7.28 -4.50
N LEU A 76 12.02 7.40 -4.17
CA LEU A 76 11.04 6.34 -4.43
C LEU A 76 10.76 6.15 -5.91
N GLU A 77 10.68 7.24 -6.68
CA GLU A 77 10.49 7.18 -8.13
C GLU A 77 11.61 6.39 -8.82
N GLU A 78 12.85 6.55 -8.37
CA GLU A 78 14.02 5.83 -8.93
C GLU A 78 14.01 4.31 -8.65
N VAL A 79 13.30 3.87 -7.60
CA VAL A 79 13.34 2.47 -7.14
C VAL A 79 12.00 1.75 -7.33
N CYS A 80 10.98 2.45 -7.82
CA CYS A 80 9.68 1.90 -8.15
C CYS A 80 9.77 1.15 -9.49
N PRO A 81 9.37 -0.12 -9.56
CA PRO A 81 9.44 -0.88 -10.81
C PRO A 81 8.33 -0.46 -11.78
N ASP A 82 8.67 -0.48 -13.07
CA ASP A 82 7.67 -0.50 -14.14
C ASP A 82 7.23 -1.95 -14.39
N THR A 83 5.92 -2.20 -14.32
CA THR A 83 5.33 -3.52 -14.59
C THR A 83 5.50 -3.97 -16.04
N GLU A 84 5.80 -3.07 -16.98
CA GLU A 84 6.15 -3.44 -18.36
C GLU A 84 7.55 -4.04 -18.48
N ASP A 85 8.45 -3.70 -17.55
CA ASP A 85 9.85 -4.13 -17.55
C ASP A 85 10.10 -5.39 -16.72
N TYR A 86 9.21 -5.70 -15.77
CA TYR A 86 9.39 -6.81 -14.82
C TYR A 86 8.11 -7.63 -14.58
N ASP A 87 8.16 -8.91 -14.95
CA ASP A 87 7.17 -9.90 -14.53
C ASP A 87 7.12 -10.00 -12.99
N GLY A 88 5.92 -9.98 -12.41
CA GLY A 88 5.72 -9.98 -10.95
C GLY A 88 6.05 -8.64 -10.27
N GLY A 89 6.30 -7.57 -11.03
CA GLY A 89 6.56 -6.22 -10.51
C GLY A 89 5.37 -5.58 -9.81
N GLU A 90 4.15 -6.10 -9.96
CA GLU A 90 2.92 -5.50 -9.42
C GLU A 90 2.90 -5.41 -7.89
N PHE A 91 3.38 -6.44 -7.18
CA PHE A 91 3.41 -6.41 -5.71
C PHE A 91 4.42 -5.38 -5.19
N ALA A 92 5.54 -5.24 -5.90
CA ALA A 92 6.55 -4.24 -5.60
C ALA A 92 6.08 -2.83 -5.96
N LEU A 93 5.36 -2.66 -7.06
CA LEU A 93 4.70 -1.42 -7.45
C LEU A 93 3.68 -0.99 -6.40
N ASN A 94 2.82 -1.91 -5.92
CA ASN A 94 1.86 -1.62 -4.86
C ASN A 94 2.54 -1.20 -3.56
N ALA A 95 3.65 -1.84 -3.18
CA ALA A 95 4.44 -1.42 -2.03
C ALA A 95 5.03 -0.02 -2.20
N CYS A 96 5.57 0.31 -3.37
CA CYS A 96 6.08 1.65 -3.67
C CYS A 96 4.97 2.70 -3.67
N GLY A 97 3.84 2.40 -4.32
CA GLY A 97 2.65 3.25 -4.35
C GLY A 97 2.14 3.58 -2.95
N ALA A 98 2.04 2.57 -2.08
CA ALA A 98 1.64 2.77 -0.69
C ALA A 98 2.62 3.68 0.08
N VAL A 99 3.93 3.49 -0.06
CA VAL A 99 4.91 4.35 0.63
C VAL A 99 4.90 5.77 0.06
N ASN A 100 4.76 5.93 -1.26
CA ASN A 100 4.62 7.23 -1.90
C ASN A 100 3.37 7.97 -1.40
N ALA A 101 2.22 7.31 -1.38
CA ALA A 101 0.98 7.86 -0.85
C ALA A 101 1.07 8.17 0.66
N LEU A 102 1.84 7.39 1.44
CA LEU A 102 2.12 7.72 2.84
C LEU A 102 2.89 9.04 2.99
N LEU A 103 3.89 9.28 2.14
CA LEU A 103 4.63 10.55 2.12
C LEU A 103 3.73 11.71 1.67
N LEU A 104 2.89 11.50 0.64
CA LEU A 104 1.91 12.50 0.22
C LEU A 104 0.88 12.80 1.31
N GLN A 105 0.44 11.80 2.08
CA GLN A 105 -0.45 12.02 3.22
C GLN A 105 0.21 12.91 4.28
N VAL A 106 1.54 12.87 4.44
CA VAL A 106 2.28 13.81 5.29
C VAL A 106 2.35 15.19 4.67
N ALA A 107 2.61 15.30 3.36
CA ALA A 107 2.64 16.57 2.63
C ALA A 107 1.29 17.29 2.65
N GLU A 108 0.21 16.51 2.58
CA GLU A 108 -1.17 16.97 2.42
C GLU A 108 -2.07 16.35 3.51
N PRO A 109 -1.93 16.78 4.79
CA PRO A 109 -2.59 16.13 5.93
C PRO A 109 -4.12 16.08 5.89
N ASN A 110 -4.72 16.99 5.13
CA ASN A 110 -6.17 17.14 5.02
C ASN A 110 -6.77 16.39 3.83
N ASP A 111 -5.94 15.83 2.94
CA ASP A 111 -6.42 15.04 1.82
C ASP A 111 -6.42 13.56 2.23
N GLU A 112 -7.61 12.99 2.41
CA GLU A 112 -7.79 11.59 2.77
C GLU A 112 -7.61 10.62 1.59
N GLU A 113 -7.55 11.11 0.35
CA GLU A 113 -7.37 10.26 -0.84
C GLU A 113 -6.03 9.54 -0.80
N HIS A 114 -4.97 10.20 -0.31
CA HIS A 114 -3.67 9.55 -0.10
C HIS A 114 -3.77 8.33 0.82
N TYR A 115 -4.55 8.39 1.90
CA TYR A 115 -4.77 7.22 2.74
C TYR A 115 -5.59 6.13 2.05
N ILE A 116 -6.57 6.51 1.21
CA ILE A 116 -7.34 5.56 0.42
C ILE A 116 -6.42 4.82 -0.55
N GLU A 117 -5.49 5.52 -1.21
CA GLU A 117 -4.47 4.91 -2.08
C GLU A 117 -3.60 3.90 -1.31
N ILE A 118 -3.10 4.25 -0.12
CA ILE A 118 -2.33 3.32 0.74
C ILE A 118 -3.14 2.03 1.01
N ALA A 119 -4.41 2.19 1.39
CA ALA A 119 -5.30 1.08 1.71
C ALA A 119 -5.63 0.22 0.48
N MET A 120 -5.83 0.86 -0.67
CA MET A 120 -6.10 0.17 -1.94
C MET A 120 -4.90 -0.61 -2.43
N SER A 121 -3.67 -0.06 -2.35
CA SER A 121 -2.46 -0.83 -2.68
C SER A 121 -2.33 -2.13 -1.86
N TYR A 122 -2.78 -2.12 -0.61
CA TYR A 122 -2.85 -3.35 0.20
C TYR A 122 -3.96 -4.28 -0.27
N TYR A 123 -5.17 -3.77 -0.51
CA TYR A 123 -6.27 -4.58 -1.03
C TYR A 123 -5.88 -5.26 -2.34
N ASP A 124 -5.36 -4.50 -3.30
CA ASP A 124 -4.98 -4.98 -4.64
C ASP A 124 -3.85 -6.00 -4.56
N THR A 125 -2.89 -5.83 -3.64
CA THR A 125 -1.86 -6.84 -3.36
C THR A 125 -2.47 -8.15 -2.88
N ILE A 126 -3.46 -8.10 -1.98
CA ILE A 126 -4.10 -9.33 -1.50
C ILE A 126 -5.00 -9.94 -2.57
N ASP A 127 -5.67 -9.12 -3.38
CA ASP A 127 -6.51 -9.56 -4.50
C ASP A 127 -5.67 -10.31 -5.55
N ALA A 128 -4.56 -9.73 -6.01
CA ALA A 128 -3.63 -10.37 -6.92
C ALA A 128 -3.06 -11.67 -6.35
N LYS A 129 -2.74 -11.72 -5.05
CA LYS A 129 -2.32 -12.97 -4.39
C LYS A 129 -3.40 -14.06 -4.40
N VAL A 130 -4.66 -13.69 -4.22
CA VAL A 130 -5.76 -14.65 -4.33
C VAL A 130 -5.80 -15.23 -5.74
N HIS A 131 -5.55 -14.44 -6.77
CA HIS A 131 -5.47 -14.94 -8.13
C HIS A 131 -4.24 -15.85 -8.36
N ASP A 132 -3.06 -15.46 -7.89
CA ASP A 132 -1.82 -16.22 -8.09
C ASP A 132 -1.77 -17.55 -7.32
N GLU A 133 -2.35 -17.61 -6.12
CA GLU A 133 -2.31 -18.81 -5.27
C GLU A 133 -3.36 -19.87 -5.66
N ASN A 134 -4.31 -19.54 -6.56
CA ASN A 134 -5.35 -20.47 -7.02
C ASN A 134 -5.03 -21.04 -8.41
N GLU A 135 -4.94 -22.37 -8.51
CA GLU A 135 -4.66 -23.06 -9.78
C GLU A 135 -5.80 -22.93 -10.79
N GLU A 136 -7.03 -22.76 -10.31
CA GLU A 136 -8.24 -22.56 -11.12
C GLU A 136 -8.74 -21.12 -11.00
N GLU A 137 -9.25 -20.57 -12.10
CA GLU A 137 -9.85 -19.23 -12.11
C GLU A 137 -11.11 -19.22 -11.22
N LEU A 138 -11.05 -18.43 -10.15
CA LEU A 138 -12.16 -18.24 -9.22
C LEU A 138 -13.25 -17.38 -9.86
N SER A 139 -14.51 -17.71 -9.58
CA SER A 139 -15.62 -16.82 -9.89
C SER A 139 -15.60 -15.55 -9.01
N GLU A 140 -16.29 -14.50 -9.46
CA GLU A 140 -16.46 -13.26 -8.68
C GLU A 140 -17.01 -13.54 -7.27
N GLU A 141 -17.98 -14.45 -7.14
CA GLU A 141 -18.55 -14.81 -5.84
C GLU A 141 -17.53 -15.52 -4.93
N GLU A 142 -16.65 -16.34 -5.49
CA GLU A 142 -15.59 -17.02 -4.73
C GLU A 142 -14.51 -16.03 -4.27
N ILE A 143 -14.11 -15.09 -5.12
CA ILE A 143 -13.18 -14.00 -4.77
C ILE A 143 -13.77 -13.13 -3.67
N GLU A 144 -15.03 -12.70 -3.82
CA GLU A 144 -15.72 -11.88 -2.84
C GLU A 144 -15.78 -12.52 -1.46
N ASN A 145 -15.87 -13.85 -1.40
CA ASN A 145 -15.92 -14.62 -0.16
C ASN A 145 -14.57 -15.22 0.25
N HIS A 146 -13.48 -14.91 -0.47
CA HIS A 146 -12.17 -15.46 -0.18
C HIS A 146 -11.67 -15.01 1.21
N PRO A 147 -11.18 -15.93 2.07
CA PRO A 147 -10.78 -15.60 3.44
C PRO A 147 -9.75 -14.46 3.54
N LEU A 148 -8.78 -14.41 2.62
CA LEU A 148 -7.75 -13.36 2.60
C LEU A 148 -8.34 -11.97 2.33
N LEU A 149 -9.29 -11.85 1.40
CA LEU A 149 -9.94 -10.57 1.12
C LEU A 149 -10.91 -10.16 2.22
N ILE A 150 -11.57 -11.12 2.89
CA ILE A 150 -12.35 -10.83 4.10
C ILE A 150 -11.45 -10.26 5.20
N GLU A 151 -10.30 -10.89 5.45
CA GLU A 151 -9.33 -10.41 6.44
C GLU A 151 -8.75 -9.05 6.06
N ALA A 152 -8.41 -8.84 4.79
CA ALA A 152 -7.90 -7.56 4.30
C ALA A 152 -8.91 -6.44 4.51
N ARG A 153 -10.17 -6.62 4.13
CA ARG A 153 -11.24 -5.64 4.35
C ARG A 153 -11.48 -5.38 5.84
N HIS A 154 -11.44 -6.42 6.66
CA HIS A 154 -11.56 -6.26 8.11
C HIS A 154 -10.42 -5.44 8.69
N PHE A 155 -9.18 -5.73 8.30
CA PHE A 155 -7.99 -4.96 8.69
C PHE A 155 -8.11 -3.49 8.27
N LEU A 156 -8.53 -3.23 7.03
CA LEU A 156 -8.64 -1.87 6.50
C LEU A 156 -9.77 -1.03 7.14
N LEU A 157 -10.87 -1.66 7.56
CA LEU A 157 -12.03 -0.96 8.12
C LEU A 157 -12.02 -0.82 9.65
N ASN A 158 -11.33 -1.71 10.38
CA ASN A 158 -11.43 -1.82 11.84
C ASN A 158 -10.16 -1.40 12.60
N PHE A 159 -9.42 -0.42 12.07
CA PHE A 159 -8.31 0.23 12.77
C PHE A 159 -8.81 1.31 13.74
#